data_AF-A0A931NEB8-F1
#
_entry.id   AF-A0A931NEB8-F1
#
_cell.length_a   1.000
_cell.length_b   1.000
_cell.length_c   1.000
_cell.angle_alpha   90.00
_cell.angle_beta   90.00
_cell.angle_gamma   90.00
#
_symmetry.space_group_name_H-M   'P 1'
#
loop_
_entity.id
_entity.type
_entity.pdbx_description
1 polymer ?
#
loop_
_entity_poly.entity_id
_entity_poly.type
_entity_poly.pdbx_seq_one_letter_code
_entity_poly.pdbx_strand_id
1 'polypeptide(L)'
;MAAVRAQAQHEQLRDELVLVLQADADTIYLLGYVATMRDAPGGVRGQLLEANAVTGRDSNLDFPGLAKLCREVDSEMGKWFASEEDQVVVDDKECAFLLADYLAWGEHQDDLDDRVIPISTETRRLYLRAKRCATVSRTRVEAAVALPSRRRLRTQAPGYFTCSGFPRQSEWMNASGAQDQADSFLMSPDRWPGLTASFAPGRGINWRSSLCCLRRSRSSPASLKAWLRSRIG
;
A
#
# COMPACT_ATOMS: atom_id res chain seq x y z
N MET A 1 16.39 -0.96 13.83
CA MET A 1 16.61 -2.37 14.19
C MET A 1 17.69 -2.65 15.22
N ALA A 2 18.73 -1.81 15.39
CA ALA A 2 19.77 -2.01 16.40
C ALA A 2 19.22 -2.21 17.84
N ALA A 3 18.23 -1.41 18.24
CA ALA A 3 17.59 -1.54 19.56
C ALA A 3 16.89 -2.89 19.76
N VAL A 4 16.19 -3.39 18.73
CA VAL A 4 15.52 -4.70 18.79
C VAL A 4 16.54 -5.83 18.93
N ARG A 5 17.66 -5.76 18.19
CA ARG A 5 18.76 -6.74 18.33
C ARG A 5 19.39 -6.70 19.71
N ALA A 6 19.68 -5.50 20.22
CA ALA A 6 20.24 -5.33 21.56
C ALA A 6 19.32 -5.91 22.63
N GLN A 7 18.00 -5.68 22.50
CA GLN A 7 17.01 -6.26 23.40
C GLN A 7 16.96 -7.78 23.31
N ALA A 8 16.91 -8.34 22.09
CA ALA A 8 16.92 -9.78 21.88
C ALA A 8 18.18 -10.45 22.47
N GLN A 9 19.35 -9.82 22.30
CA GLN A 9 20.61 -10.28 22.89
C GLN A 9 20.59 -10.21 24.42
N HIS A 10 20.08 -9.12 24.98
CA HIS A 10 19.93 -8.96 26.43
C HIS A 10 19.01 -10.04 27.01
N GLU A 11 17.93 -10.39 26.31
CA GLU A 11 17.00 -11.46 26.68
C GLU A 11 17.46 -12.87 26.27
N GLN A 12 18.63 -12.99 25.64
CA GLN A 12 19.20 -14.25 25.14
C GLN A 12 18.26 -14.99 24.17
N LEU A 13 17.46 -14.24 23.42
CA LEU A 13 16.58 -14.78 22.39
C LEU A 13 17.36 -14.99 21.09
N ARG A 14 17.06 -16.11 20.41
CA ARG A 14 17.57 -16.36 19.06
C ARG A 14 16.80 -15.51 18.06
N ASP A 15 17.47 -15.03 17.02
CA ASP A 15 16.88 -14.15 16.00
C ASP A 15 15.67 -14.81 15.28
N GLU A 16 15.60 -16.14 15.20
CA GLU A 16 14.46 -16.87 14.61
C GLU A 16 13.23 -16.92 15.52
N LEU A 17 13.36 -16.54 16.78
CA LEU A 17 12.26 -16.50 17.76
C LEU A 17 11.72 -15.08 17.98
N VAL A 18 12.35 -14.08 17.37
CA VAL A 18 11.98 -12.67 17.54
C VAL A 18 11.14 -12.23 16.35
N LEU A 19 9.84 -12.07 16.57
CA LEU A 19 8.94 -11.45 15.60
C LEU A 19 9.03 -9.93 15.72
N VAL A 20 9.38 -9.27 14.63
CA VAL A 20 9.43 -7.81 14.53
C VAL A 20 8.12 -7.32 13.96
N LEU A 21 7.39 -6.50 14.71
CA LEU A 21 6.19 -5.82 14.24
C LEU A 21 6.57 -4.40 13.85
N GLN A 22 6.27 -4.00 12.61
CA GLN A 22 6.35 -2.60 12.24
C GLN A 22 5.11 -1.87 12.74
N ALA A 23 5.33 -0.71 13.34
CA ALA A 23 4.28 0.12 13.86
C ALA A 23 4.46 1.57 13.39
N ASP A 24 3.35 2.23 13.05
CA ASP A 24 3.31 3.66 12.79
C ASP A 24 2.70 4.38 14.00
N ALA A 25 3.24 5.55 14.34
CA ALA A 25 2.85 6.29 15.54
C ALA A 25 1.38 6.77 15.48
N ASP A 26 0.87 6.99 14.28
CA ASP A 26 -0.48 7.51 14.04
C ASP A 26 -1.50 6.40 13.72
N THR A 27 -1.14 5.12 13.84
CA THR A 27 -2.01 3.97 13.56
C THR A 27 -2.61 3.41 14.85
N ILE A 28 -3.92 3.16 14.86
CA ILE A 28 -4.59 2.50 15.99
C ILE A 28 -4.62 1.00 15.72
N TYR A 29 -3.92 0.23 16.54
CA TYR A 29 -3.94 -1.23 16.52
C TYR A 29 -5.06 -1.74 17.43
N LEU A 30 -5.98 -2.56 16.88
CA LEU A 30 -7.13 -3.02 17.66
C LEU A 30 -6.72 -4.03 18.74
N LEU A 31 -7.61 -4.22 19.73
CA LEU A 31 -7.39 -5.17 20.81
C LEU A 31 -7.10 -6.57 20.25
N GLY A 32 -6.05 -7.21 20.77
CA GLY A 32 -5.61 -8.53 20.32
C GLY A 32 -4.62 -8.51 19.16
N TYR A 33 -4.37 -7.36 18.50
CA TYR A 33 -3.49 -7.26 17.32
C TYR A 33 -2.15 -7.99 17.49
N VAL A 34 -1.41 -7.70 18.57
CA VAL A 34 -0.08 -8.30 18.81
C VAL A 34 -0.18 -9.81 19.02
N ALA A 35 -1.16 -10.27 19.82
CA ALA A 35 -1.37 -11.69 20.06
C ALA A 35 -1.72 -12.42 18.75
N THR A 36 -2.63 -11.86 17.96
CA THR A 36 -3.02 -12.42 16.66
C THR A 36 -1.86 -12.47 15.68
N MET A 37 -1.03 -11.43 15.59
CA MET A 37 0.16 -11.44 14.72
C MET A 37 1.20 -12.47 15.17
N ARG A 38 1.41 -12.61 16.48
CA ARG A 38 2.33 -13.60 17.05
C ARG A 38 1.86 -15.03 16.83
N ASP A 39 0.57 -15.27 17.01
CA ASP A 39 -0.04 -16.59 16.97
C ASP A 39 -0.51 -16.96 15.55
N ALA A 40 -0.32 -16.07 14.57
CA ALA A 40 -0.64 -16.31 13.18
C ALA A 40 0.08 -17.58 12.69
N PRO A 41 -0.59 -18.43 11.88
CA PRO A 41 0.04 -19.57 11.23
C PRO A 41 1.03 -19.05 10.18
N GLY A 42 2.21 -18.65 10.65
CA GLY A 42 3.18 -17.99 9.80
C GLY A 42 4.38 -17.32 10.43
N GLY A 43 4.73 -17.67 11.67
CA GLY A 43 6.02 -17.31 12.27
C GLY A 43 7.18 -18.18 11.76
N VAL A 44 7.15 -18.63 10.49
CA VAL A 44 8.23 -19.44 9.92
C VAL A 44 9.18 -18.59 9.08
N ARG A 45 10.40 -19.09 8.90
CA ARG A 45 11.43 -18.45 8.05
C ARG A 45 10.87 -18.16 6.67
N GLY A 46 11.20 -16.98 6.15
CA GLY A 46 10.81 -16.58 4.81
C GLY A 46 9.35 -16.19 4.69
N GLN A 47 8.75 -15.64 5.74
CA GLN A 47 7.37 -15.19 5.71
C GLN A 47 7.24 -13.73 6.15
N LEU A 48 6.46 -12.99 5.37
CA LEU A 48 6.00 -11.65 5.70
C LEU A 48 4.51 -11.73 6.06
N LEU A 49 4.20 -11.38 7.30
CA LEU A 49 2.83 -11.27 7.79
C LEU A 49 2.34 -9.86 7.55
N GLU A 50 1.13 -9.72 7.01
CA GLU A 50 0.49 -8.42 6.82
C GLU A 50 -0.88 -8.41 7.47
N ALA A 51 -1.12 -7.43 8.33
CA ALA A 51 -2.38 -7.25 9.00
C ALA A 51 -3.46 -6.69 8.06
N ASN A 52 -4.70 -6.70 8.55
CA ASN A 52 -5.85 -6.15 7.89
C ASN A 52 -6.03 -4.67 8.22
N ALA A 53 -5.62 -3.81 7.29
CA ALA A 53 -5.86 -2.37 7.33
C ALA A 53 -7.33 -2.09 7.00
N VAL A 54 -8.12 -1.68 7.99
CA VAL A 54 -9.54 -1.39 7.76
C VAL A 54 -9.85 0.09 7.85
N THR A 55 -10.86 0.49 7.08
CA THR A 55 -11.42 1.83 7.18
C THR A 55 -12.40 1.87 8.36
N GLY A 56 -12.06 2.64 9.41
CA GLY A 56 -12.95 2.86 10.56
C GLY A 56 -14.36 3.32 10.12
N ARG A 57 -15.40 2.86 10.82
CA ARG A 57 -16.82 3.14 10.47
C ARG A 57 -17.09 4.63 10.34
N ASP A 58 -16.57 5.43 11.27
CA ASP A 58 -16.79 6.87 11.31
C ASP A 58 -16.28 7.57 10.05
N SER A 59 -15.18 7.10 9.46
CA SER A 59 -14.65 7.71 8.24
C SER A 59 -15.50 7.46 7.00
N ASN A 60 -16.23 6.34 6.94
CA ASN A 60 -17.17 6.09 5.85
C ASN A 60 -18.43 6.97 6.00
N LEU A 61 -18.71 7.44 7.21
CA LEU A 61 -19.76 8.41 7.50
C LEU A 61 -19.31 9.84 7.19
N ASP A 62 -18.05 10.18 7.47
CA ASP A 62 -17.49 11.50 7.16
C ASP A 62 -17.42 11.79 5.65
N PHE A 63 -17.07 10.79 4.83
CA PHE A 63 -16.85 10.96 3.39
C PHE A 63 -17.53 9.84 2.55
N PRO A 64 -18.87 9.76 2.54
CA PRO A 64 -19.59 8.67 1.89
C PRO A 64 -19.39 8.65 0.37
N GLY A 65 -19.24 9.83 -0.26
CA GLY A 65 -18.94 9.95 -1.68
C GLY A 65 -17.59 9.33 -2.05
N LEU A 66 -16.55 9.61 -1.26
CA LEU A 66 -15.23 9.03 -1.46
C LEU A 66 -15.26 7.51 -1.25
N ALA A 67 -15.89 7.04 -0.16
CA ALA A 67 -15.99 5.63 0.11
C ALA A 67 -16.73 4.86 -0.99
N LYS A 68 -17.78 5.47 -1.58
CA LYS A 68 -18.48 4.94 -2.74
C LYS A 68 -17.55 4.86 -3.96
N LEU A 69 -16.84 5.95 -4.28
CA LEU A 69 -15.95 5.99 -5.43
C LEU A 69 -14.81 4.96 -5.32
N CYS A 70 -14.20 4.80 -4.14
CA CYS A 70 -13.18 3.76 -3.93
C CYS A 70 -13.72 2.36 -4.23
N ARG A 71 -14.92 2.02 -3.73
CA ARG A 71 -15.55 0.71 -4.00
C ARG A 71 -15.86 0.49 -5.48
N GLU A 72 -16.27 1.54 -6.19
CA GLU A 72 -16.52 1.46 -7.64
C GLU A 72 -15.23 1.17 -8.40
N VAL A 73 -14.15 1.88 -8.08
CA VAL A 73 -12.82 1.65 -8.66
C VAL A 73 -12.31 0.26 -8.34
N ASP A 74 -12.37 -0.18 -7.08
CA ASP A 74 -11.92 -1.51 -6.67
C ASP A 74 -12.69 -2.62 -7.40
N SER A 75 -14.02 -2.47 -7.54
CA SER A 75 -14.86 -3.42 -8.27
C SER A 75 -14.51 -3.49 -9.75
N GLU A 76 -14.17 -2.37 -10.39
CA GLU A 76 -13.80 -2.35 -11.80
C GLU A 76 -12.39 -2.87 -12.03
N MET A 77 -11.46 -2.48 -11.15
CA MET A 77 -10.05 -2.79 -11.25
C MET A 77 -9.70 -4.20 -10.78
N GLY A 78 -10.55 -4.83 -9.96
CA GLY A 78 -10.29 -6.12 -9.34
C GLY A 78 -9.89 -7.23 -10.32
N LYS A 79 -10.45 -7.23 -11.54
CA LYS A 79 -10.08 -8.20 -12.60
C LYS A 79 -8.64 -8.05 -13.13
N TRP A 80 -8.00 -6.91 -12.85
CA TRP A 80 -6.61 -6.61 -13.19
C TRP A 80 -5.69 -6.74 -11.98
N PHE A 81 -6.16 -7.22 -10.83
CA PHE A 81 -5.26 -7.43 -9.71
C PHE A 81 -4.45 -8.71 -9.94
N ALA A 82 -3.15 -8.63 -9.65
CA ALA A 82 -2.31 -9.81 -9.57
C ALA A 82 -2.81 -10.71 -8.43
N SER A 83 -2.60 -12.02 -8.56
CA SER A 83 -2.82 -12.94 -7.44
C SER A 83 -1.92 -12.54 -6.27
N GLU A 84 -2.28 -12.92 -5.05
CA GLU A 84 -1.55 -12.49 -3.84
C GLU A 84 -0.07 -12.86 -3.90
N GLU A 85 0.28 -13.97 -4.54
CA GLU A 85 1.64 -14.44 -4.73
C GLU A 85 2.45 -13.54 -5.68
N ASP A 86 1.80 -12.86 -6.62
CA ASP A 86 2.43 -11.96 -7.59
C ASP A 86 2.42 -10.50 -7.13
N GLN A 87 1.73 -10.17 -6.04
CA GLN A 87 1.71 -8.82 -5.49
C GLN A 87 3.07 -8.45 -4.88
N VAL A 88 3.55 -7.26 -5.25
CA VAL A 88 4.81 -6.67 -4.78
C VAL A 88 4.61 -5.40 -3.94
N VAL A 89 3.36 -4.98 -3.77
CA VAL A 89 3.00 -3.83 -2.94
C VAL A 89 2.61 -4.36 -1.57
N VAL A 90 3.27 -3.83 -0.55
CA VAL A 90 3.12 -4.21 0.85
C VAL A 90 2.94 -2.93 1.65
N ASP A 91 1.97 -2.91 2.56
CA ASP A 91 1.81 -1.79 3.50
C ASP A 91 2.88 -1.86 4.60
N ASP A 92 3.68 -0.81 4.74
CA ASP A 92 4.81 -0.80 5.67
C ASP A 92 4.41 -0.64 7.13
N LYS A 93 3.16 -0.27 7.41
CA LYS A 93 2.71 0.11 8.76
C LYS A 93 2.09 -1.03 9.56
N GLU A 94 1.85 -2.14 8.88
CA GLU A 94 0.99 -3.24 9.32
C GLU A 94 1.62 -4.60 9.04
N CYS A 95 2.96 -4.63 8.92
CA CYS A 95 3.70 -5.84 8.63
C CYS A 95 4.46 -6.39 9.83
N ALA A 96 4.68 -7.69 9.81
CA ALA A 96 5.60 -8.37 10.69
C ALA A 96 6.45 -9.42 9.95
N PHE A 97 7.64 -9.66 10.47
CA PHE A 97 8.60 -10.64 9.95
C PHE A 97 9.57 -11.03 11.06
N LEU A 98 10.24 -12.18 10.92
CA LEU A 98 11.26 -12.59 11.89
C LEU A 98 12.50 -11.70 11.78
N LEU A 99 13.17 -11.46 12.91
CA LEU A 99 14.43 -10.73 12.95
C LEU A 99 15.49 -11.39 12.07
N ALA A 100 15.59 -12.72 12.12
CA ALA A 100 16.50 -13.46 11.24
C ALA A 100 16.17 -13.27 9.74
N ASP A 101 14.92 -12.95 9.37
CA ASP A 101 14.49 -12.76 7.97
C ASP A 101 14.88 -11.37 7.52
N TYR A 102 14.62 -10.37 8.35
CA TYR A 102 15.12 -9.01 8.15
C TYR A 102 16.63 -8.98 7.86
N LEU A 103 17.42 -9.69 8.68
CA LEU A 103 18.87 -9.80 8.48
C LEU A 103 19.21 -10.51 7.16
N ALA A 104 18.57 -11.65 6.88
CA ALA A 104 18.80 -12.41 5.65
C ALA A 104 18.38 -11.66 4.38
N TRP A 105 17.38 -10.76 4.46
CA TRP A 105 16.91 -9.92 3.37
C TRP A 105 17.75 -8.66 3.16
N GLY A 106 18.85 -8.52 3.91
CA GLY A 106 19.84 -7.46 3.75
C GLY A 106 19.57 -6.21 4.59
N GLU A 107 18.70 -6.28 5.60
CA GLU A 107 18.46 -5.17 6.54
C GLU A 107 17.96 -3.87 5.89
N HIS A 108 18.04 -2.76 6.62
CA HIS A 108 17.72 -1.44 6.06
C HIS A 108 18.78 -1.06 5.02
N GLN A 109 18.34 -0.90 3.78
CA GLN A 109 19.15 -0.35 2.69
C GLN A 109 18.30 0.61 1.89
N ASP A 110 18.95 1.61 1.32
CA ASP A 110 18.38 2.47 0.30
C ASP A 110 18.43 1.74 -1.04
N ASP A 111 17.26 1.47 -1.61
CA ASP A 111 17.14 0.93 -2.96
C ASP A 111 16.57 2.02 -3.87
N LEU A 112 17.15 2.11 -5.06
CA LEU A 112 16.76 3.04 -6.10
C LEU A 112 16.04 2.29 -7.22
N ASP A 113 15.05 2.93 -7.83
CA ASP A 113 14.42 2.44 -9.04
C ASP A 113 15.30 2.65 -10.29
N ASP A 114 14.77 2.31 -11.46
CA ASP A 114 15.45 2.46 -12.76
C ASP A 114 15.76 3.92 -13.13
N ARG A 115 15.21 4.88 -12.39
CA ARG A 115 15.41 6.32 -12.54
C ARG A 115 16.25 6.92 -11.42
N VAL A 116 16.88 6.07 -10.59
CA VAL A 116 17.71 6.52 -9.46
C VAL A 116 16.86 7.22 -8.38
N ILE A 117 15.55 6.91 -8.32
CA ILE A 117 14.63 7.47 -7.32
C ILE A 117 14.49 6.46 -6.17
N PRO A 118 14.59 6.89 -4.90
CA PRO A 118 14.39 6.01 -3.75
C PRO A 118 13.02 5.34 -3.78
N ILE A 119 12.99 4.01 -3.64
CA ILE A 119 11.76 3.26 -3.40
C ILE A 119 11.26 3.64 -2.00
N SER A 120 10.04 4.16 -1.89
CA SER A 120 9.60 4.94 -0.73
C SER A 120 9.49 4.21 0.61
N THR A 121 9.22 2.89 0.63
CA THR A 121 8.93 2.17 1.89
C THR A 121 9.95 1.06 2.15
N GLU A 122 10.47 1.01 3.39
CA GLU A 122 11.50 0.04 3.80
C GLU A 122 11.02 -1.40 3.62
N THR A 123 9.79 -1.69 4.02
CA THR A 123 9.20 -3.03 3.94
C THR A 123 9.06 -3.50 2.51
N ARG A 124 8.71 -2.60 1.59
CA ARG A 124 8.66 -2.92 0.16
C ARG A 124 10.05 -3.20 -0.40
N ARG A 125 11.07 -2.43 -0.01
CA ARG A 125 12.47 -2.67 -0.37
C ARG A 125 12.92 -4.05 0.10
N LEU A 126 12.71 -4.35 1.39
CA LEU A 126 12.98 -5.67 1.98
C LEU A 126 12.26 -6.80 1.23
N TYR A 127 10.95 -6.67 1.03
CA TYR A 127 10.13 -7.70 0.38
C TYR A 127 10.52 -7.94 -1.07
N LEU A 128 10.88 -6.89 -1.83
CA LEU A 128 11.40 -7.04 -3.20
C LEU A 128 12.73 -7.80 -3.24
N ARG A 129 13.65 -7.51 -2.31
CA ARG A 129 14.93 -8.25 -2.22
C ARG A 129 14.69 -9.71 -1.84
N ALA A 130 13.80 -9.96 -0.88
CA ALA A 130 13.43 -11.32 -0.48
C ALA A 130 12.75 -12.10 -1.62
N LYS A 131 11.83 -11.47 -2.37
CA LYS A 131 11.21 -12.04 -3.59
C LYS A 131 12.25 -12.39 -4.65
N ARG A 132 13.25 -11.54 -4.87
CA ARG A 132 14.31 -11.78 -5.86
C ARG A 132 15.11 -13.04 -5.54
N CYS A 133 15.25 -13.38 -4.27
CA CYS A 133 15.93 -14.60 -3.82
C CYS A 133 15.00 -15.82 -3.71
N ALA A 134 13.71 -15.67 -4.06
CA ALA A 134 12.66 -16.69 -3.89
C ALA A 134 12.51 -17.21 -2.44
N THR A 135 12.85 -16.38 -1.45
CA THR A 135 12.87 -16.75 -0.04
C THR A 135 11.68 -16.24 0.76
N VAL A 136 10.65 -15.67 0.11
CA VAL A 136 9.54 -15.04 0.82
C VAL A 136 8.16 -15.44 0.31
N SER A 137 7.29 -15.78 1.26
CA SER A 137 5.84 -15.81 1.10
C SER A 137 5.20 -14.64 1.86
N ARG A 138 4.05 -14.17 1.38
CA ARG A 138 3.24 -13.16 2.06
C ARG A 138 1.99 -13.84 2.59
N THR A 139 1.58 -13.49 3.80
CA THR A 139 0.37 -14.04 4.41
C THR A 139 -0.40 -12.94 5.10
N ARG A 140 -1.67 -12.83 4.72
CA ARG A 140 -2.59 -11.89 5.34
C ARG A 140 -3.14 -12.46 6.63
N VAL A 141 -3.02 -11.71 7.71
CA VAL A 141 -3.52 -12.06 9.03
C VAL A 141 -4.83 -11.29 9.25
N GLU A 142 -5.92 -11.80 8.67
CA GLU A 142 -7.22 -11.10 8.61
C GLU A 142 -7.75 -10.62 9.96
N ALA A 143 -7.46 -11.37 11.03
CA ALA A 143 -7.90 -11.07 12.39
C ALA A 143 -7.02 -10.02 13.11
N ALA A 144 -5.83 -9.71 12.58
CA ALA A 144 -5.01 -8.63 13.10
C ALA A 144 -5.45 -7.34 12.42
N VAL A 145 -6.21 -6.50 13.13
CA VAL A 145 -6.84 -5.32 12.52
C VAL A 145 -6.15 -4.03 12.99
N ALA A 146 -5.86 -3.16 12.03
CA ALA A 146 -5.31 -1.83 12.26
C ALA A 146 -6.17 -0.75 11.57
N LEU A 147 -6.19 0.44 12.17
CA LEU A 147 -6.83 1.64 11.62
C LEU A 147 -5.73 2.67 11.30
N PRO A 148 -5.25 2.71 10.05
CA PRO A 148 -4.16 3.61 9.68
C PRO A 148 -4.57 5.08 9.70
N SER A 149 -3.60 5.94 10.00
CA SER A 149 -3.78 7.39 9.97
C SER A 149 -4.25 7.89 8.61
N ARG A 150 -5.25 8.78 8.65
CA ARG A 150 -5.77 9.47 7.45
C ARG A 150 -5.43 10.94 7.39
N ARG A 151 -4.43 11.40 8.15
CA ARG A 151 -3.97 12.79 8.12
C ARG A 151 -3.69 13.26 6.68
N ARG A 152 -3.05 12.40 5.87
CA ARG A 152 -2.74 12.70 4.46
C ARG A 152 -3.97 12.71 3.55
N LEU A 153 -5.03 11.96 3.88
CA LEU A 153 -6.28 12.03 3.11
C LEU A 153 -6.89 13.42 3.25
N ARG A 154 -6.86 14.03 4.45
CA ARG A 154 -7.41 15.37 4.68
C ARG A 154 -6.59 16.49 4.03
N THR A 155 -5.30 16.28 3.79
CA THR A 155 -4.43 17.31 3.21
C THR A 155 -4.15 17.12 1.72
N GLN A 156 -4.33 15.91 1.17
CA GLN A 156 -3.99 15.55 -0.20
C GLN A 156 -4.96 14.50 -0.78
N ALA A 157 -6.26 14.65 -0.54
CA ALA A 157 -7.27 13.64 -0.90
C ALA A 157 -7.21 13.18 -2.37
N PRO A 158 -7.12 14.07 -3.38
CA PRO A 158 -7.05 13.66 -4.78
C PRO A 158 -5.83 12.80 -5.06
N GLY A 159 -4.64 13.22 -4.60
CA GLY A 159 -3.40 12.48 -4.79
C GLY A 159 -3.41 11.13 -4.08
N TYR A 160 -3.94 11.08 -2.86
CA TYR A 160 -4.02 9.84 -2.11
C TYR A 160 -4.99 8.83 -2.77
N PHE A 161 -6.09 9.34 -3.33
CA PHE A 161 -7.04 8.53 -4.09
C PHE A 161 -6.41 7.99 -5.38
N THR A 162 -5.78 8.85 -6.20
CA THR A 162 -5.17 8.42 -7.47
C THR A 162 -3.98 7.49 -7.27
N CYS A 163 -3.21 7.65 -6.18
CA CYS A 163 -2.04 6.82 -5.89
C CYS A 163 -2.37 5.61 -5.01
N SER A 164 -3.64 5.32 -4.73
CA SER A 164 -4.03 4.16 -3.94
C SER A 164 -3.62 2.87 -4.66
N GLY A 165 -2.66 2.12 -4.10
CA GLY A 165 -2.07 0.93 -4.72
C GLY A 165 -0.87 1.19 -5.65
N PHE A 166 -0.47 2.45 -5.85
CA PHE A 166 0.68 2.84 -6.69
C PHE A 166 1.74 3.56 -5.85
N PRO A 167 3.00 3.70 -6.36
CA PRO A 167 4.02 4.48 -5.66
C PRO A 167 3.50 5.89 -5.35
N ARG A 168 3.48 6.26 -4.07
CA ARG A 168 3.05 7.60 -3.59
C ARG A 168 4.16 8.64 -3.76
N GLN A 169 4.85 8.60 -4.89
CA GLN A 169 5.90 9.55 -5.24
C GLN A 169 5.31 10.97 -5.27
N SER A 170 6.06 11.96 -4.79
CA SER A 170 5.58 13.34 -4.64
C SER A 170 5.10 13.93 -5.97
N GLU A 171 5.74 13.56 -7.08
CA GLU A 171 5.36 13.98 -8.44
C GLU A 171 3.95 13.51 -8.79
N TRP A 172 3.60 12.26 -8.43
CA TRP A 172 2.29 11.68 -8.70
C TRP A 172 1.20 12.30 -7.83
N MET A 173 1.51 12.47 -6.54
CA MET A 173 0.62 13.12 -5.58
C MET A 173 0.31 14.55 -6.02
N ASN A 174 1.33 15.33 -6.39
CA ASN A 174 1.21 16.72 -6.78
C ASN A 174 0.51 16.89 -8.14
N ALA A 175 0.75 15.99 -9.10
CA ALA A 175 0.08 16.04 -10.40
C ALA A 175 -1.42 15.70 -10.34
N SER A 176 -1.88 15.06 -9.25
CA SER A 176 -3.25 14.60 -9.11
C SER A 176 -4.18 15.60 -8.41
N GLY A 177 -3.61 16.60 -7.73
CA GLY A 177 -4.35 17.68 -7.09
C GLY A 177 -3.51 18.41 -6.05
N ALA A 178 -3.76 19.71 -5.90
CA ALA A 178 -3.14 20.54 -4.88
C ALA A 178 -3.76 20.29 -3.49
N GLN A 179 -3.03 20.69 -2.43
CA GLN A 179 -3.44 20.43 -1.05
C GLN A 179 -4.74 21.13 -0.67
N ASP A 180 -4.96 22.34 -1.18
CA ASP A 180 -6.16 23.16 -0.98
C ASP A 180 -7.41 22.58 -1.65
N GLN A 181 -7.26 21.54 -2.48
CA GLN A 181 -8.36 20.88 -3.16
C GLN A 181 -8.87 19.64 -2.41
N ALA A 182 -8.24 19.27 -1.30
CA ALA A 182 -8.59 18.07 -0.53
C ALA A 182 -10.03 18.10 -0.02
N ASP A 183 -10.46 19.19 0.62
CA ASP A 183 -11.81 19.30 1.17
C ASP A 183 -12.88 19.26 0.08
N SER A 184 -12.68 20.00 -1.02
CA SER A 184 -13.59 19.99 -2.16
C SER A 184 -13.75 18.59 -2.76
N PHE A 185 -12.63 17.87 -2.92
CA PHE A 185 -12.64 16.49 -3.40
C PHE A 185 -13.33 15.54 -2.43
N LEU A 186 -13.10 15.67 -1.12
CA LEU A 186 -13.71 14.81 -0.12
C LEU A 186 -15.23 14.94 -0.07
N MET A 187 -15.74 16.16 -0.30
CA MET A 187 -17.17 16.46 -0.28
C MET A 187 -17.89 16.09 -1.58
N SER A 188 -17.21 16.16 -2.73
CA SER A 188 -17.82 15.89 -4.03
C SER A 188 -16.81 15.30 -5.01
N PRO A 189 -16.32 14.06 -4.77
CA PRO A 189 -15.25 13.49 -5.58
C PRO A 189 -15.69 13.21 -7.02
N ASP A 190 -16.98 12.97 -7.25
CA ASP A 190 -17.62 12.80 -8.56
C ASP A 190 -17.51 14.04 -9.47
N ARG A 191 -17.38 15.22 -8.86
CA ARG A 191 -17.24 16.50 -9.56
C ARG A 191 -15.79 16.89 -9.80
N TRP A 192 -14.84 16.03 -9.42
CA TRP A 192 -13.43 16.33 -9.53
C TRP A 192 -13.01 16.51 -10.99
N PRO A 193 -12.46 17.68 -11.39
CA PRO A 193 -12.05 17.92 -12.77
C PRO A 193 -11.00 16.92 -13.26
N GLY A 194 -10.18 16.37 -12.36
CA GLY A 194 -9.18 15.35 -12.70
C GLY A 194 -9.78 13.99 -13.09
N LEU A 195 -11.05 13.72 -12.78
CA LEU A 195 -11.75 12.51 -13.24
C LEU A 195 -12.29 12.66 -14.67
N THR A 196 -12.64 13.88 -15.08
CA THR A 196 -13.22 14.19 -16.39
C THR A 196 -12.20 14.71 -17.40
N ALA A 197 -11.09 15.28 -16.92
CA ALA A 197 -9.96 15.70 -17.74
C ALA A 197 -9.39 14.49 -18.47
N SER A 198 -9.57 14.49 -19.80
CA SER A 198 -8.92 13.51 -20.66
C SER A 198 -7.42 13.54 -20.38
N PHE A 199 -6.87 12.43 -19.87
CA PHE A 199 -5.42 12.21 -19.83
C PHE A 199 -4.88 12.37 -21.27
N ALA A 200 -4.42 13.59 -21.57
CA ALA A 200 -3.86 13.96 -22.85
C ALA A 200 -2.51 13.25 -22.96
N PRO A 201 -2.30 12.44 -24.02
CA PRO A 201 -1.03 11.76 -24.21
C PRO A 201 0.06 12.81 -24.44
N GLY A 202 0.98 12.97 -23.49
CA GLY A 202 2.17 13.79 -23.69
C GLY A 202 2.66 14.61 -22.49
N ARG A 203 1.82 14.89 -21.48
CA ARG A 203 2.24 15.59 -20.24
C ARG A 203 1.59 15.07 -18.96
N GLY A 204 0.78 14.03 -19.07
CA GLY A 204 0.15 13.36 -17.93
C GLY A 204 0.87 12.06 -17.61
N ILE A 205 0.83 11.71 -16.33
CA ILE A 205 1.16 10.38 -15.81
C ILE A 205 0.71 9.30 -16.80
N ASN A 206 1.69 8.65 -17.43
CA ASN A 206 1.41 7.56 -18.34
C ASN A 206 1.14 6.31 -17.51
N TRP A 207 -0.14 6.05 -17.22
CA TRP A 207 -0.59 4.81 -16.57
C TRP A 207 -0.08 3.54 -17.28
N ARG A 208 0.29 3.62 -18.58
CA ARG A 208 0.88 2.50 -19.34
C ARG A 208 2.28 2.10 -18.86
N SER A 209 3.05 3.02 -18.27
CA SER A 209 4.36 2.68 -17.68
C SER A 209 4.21 2.04 -16.29
N SER A 210 3.15 2.34 -15.54
CA SER A 210 2.87 1.70 -14.24
C SER A 210 2.19 0.33 -14.38
N LEU A 211 1.59 0.05 -15.54
CA LEU A 211 1.10 -1.27 -15.94
C LEU A 211 2.23 -2.27 -16.25
N CYS A 212 3.52 -1.90 -16.14
CA CYS A 212 4.62 -2.82 -16.39
C CYS A 212 4.73 -3.93 -15.32
N CYS A 213 4.09 -3.76 -14.15
CA CYS A 213 3.90 -4.82 -13.15
C CYS A 213 2.65 -5.69 -13.39
N LEU A 214 1.84 -5.37 -14.39
CA LEU A 214 0.64 -6.11 -14.80
C LEU A 214 0.92 -6.84 -16.12
N ARG A 215 1.38 -8.07 -16.01
CA ARG A 215 1.96 -8.84 -17.12
C ARG A 215 0.96 -9.06 -18.27
N ARG A 216 1.41 -8.80 -19.50
CA ARG A 216 0.95 -9.32 -20.82
C ARG A 216 -0.47 -9.93 -20.86
N SER A 217 -1.52 -9.12 -20.95
CA SER A 217 -2.76 -9.53 -21.63
C SER A 217 -3.16 -8.51 -22.70
N ARG A 218 -3.51 -9.00 -23.89
CA ARG A 218 -3.85 -8.21 -25.08
C ARG A 218 -5.27 -7.63 -24.97
N SER A 219 -5.48 -6.66 -24.09
CA SER A 219 -6.76 -5.95 -24.00
C SER A 219 -6.55 -4.43 -24.06
N SER A 220 -7.28 -3.79 -24.96
CA SER A 220 -7.07 -2.40 -25.40
C SER A 220 -7.47 -1.36 -24.32
N PRO A 221 -6.65 -0.32 -24.07
CA PRO A 221 -6.93 0.83 -23.18
C PRO A 221 -8.15 1.71 -23.53
N ALA A 222 -8.93 1.36 -24.54
CA ALA A 222 -10.09 2.13 -24.98
C ALA A 222 -11.32 1.96 -24.07
N SER A 223 -11.40 0.88 -23.28
CA SER A 223 -12.59 0.56 -22.48
C SER A 223 -12.76 1.44 -21.23
N LEU A 224 -11.68 1.75 -20.51
CA LEU A 224 -11.71 2.58 -19.28
C LEU A 224 -12.16 4.02 -19.57
N LYS A 225 -11.69 4.58 -20.70
CA LYS A 225 -12.08 5.93 -21.16
C LYS A 225 -13.55 6.00 -21.61
N ALA A 226 -14.06 4.94 -22.24
CA ALA A 226 -15.47 4.87 -22.64
C ALA A 226 -16.41 4.70 -21.43
N TRP A 227 -15.93 4.04 -20.38
CA TRP A 227 -16.69 3.80 -19.15
C TRP A 227 -16.83 5.07 -18.28
N LEU A 228 -15.75 5.82 -18.03
CA LEU A 228 -15.83 7.07 -17.26
C LEU A 228 -16.82 8.08 -17.88
N ARG A 229 -16.95 8.08 -19.21
CA ARG A 229 -17.89 8.94 -19.95
C ARG A 229 -19.36 8.56 -19.79
N SER A 230 -19.69 7.30 -19.49
CA SER A 230 -21.09 6.84 -19.43
C SER A 230 -21.72 6.96 -18.05
N ARG A 231 -20.92 7.24 -17.01
CA ARG A 231 -21.36 7.28 -15.60
C ARG A 231 -21.31 8.66 -14.94
N ILE A 232 -20.48 9.59 -15.45
CA ILE A 232 -20.29 10.94 -14.89
C ILE A 232 -20.99 11.99 -15.79
N GLY A 233 -22.24 11.72 -16.16
CA GLY A 233 -23.05 12.66 -16.96
C GLY A 233 -23.22 14.00 -16.28
#